data_AF-A0A146LJR3-F1
#
_entry.id   AF-A0A146LJR3-F1
#
_cell.length_a   1.000
_cell.length_b   1.000
_cell.length_c   1.000
_cell.angle_alpha   90.00
_cell.angle_beta   90.00
_cell.angle_gamma   90.00
#
_symmetry.space_group_name_H-M   'P 1'
#
loop_
_entity.id
_entity.type
_entity.pdbx_description
1 polymer ?
#
loop_
_entity_poly.entity_id
_entity_poly.type
_entity_poly.pdbx_seq_one_letter_code
_entity_poly.pdbx_strand_id
1 'polypeptide(L)'
;MLVIKLLEQRVESIYSQKVNECIARRRQDVMDQSQELAPQKGRDRDENEVRRIAEREGRRIRRQRVRELRGFSNHVEGMSSDEETTETEQINARAQRDIIDQDAQHVFEDVLEEFSTIDGVLRRFETWKKFDCDAYTEAYVSLCLPKLLGPLIRMQILLWNPFSQGAQELEKSQWYTSLVMFSQDEKESEDSLRRDPDVQLLPRIIEKVIIPKLTQLVTQCWDPLSSTQTVSLVGLVTKFIQDYPTVTHSSKFLNALLKSVVDKMKVAVENDVYIPIYPRQRMSEAKVNAFFLRQCSVATKLLSNLVRWQGIISDDLLSQIALDALLTRYLVMAMRSSPPLQAANLCQMVGSALPRVWLQVCVHPPQLTPFLNEAKSIAKQLDFDKPLERDALERLSSILKATT
;
A
#
# COMPACT_ATOMS: atom_id res chain seq x y z
N MET A 1 -12.93 19.04 20.24
CA MET A 1 -11.76 18.58 19.43
C MET A 1 -10.91 17.50 20.11
N LEU A 2 -10.62 17.59 21.43
CA LEU A 2 -9.82 16.57 22.11
C LEU A 2 -10.47 15.17 22.10
N VAL A 3 -11.78 15.09 22.35
CA VAL A 3 -12.53 13.81 22.36
C VAL A 3 -12.45 13.08 21.01
N ILE A 4 -12.71 13.78 19.90
CA ILE A 4 -12.59 13.22 18.54
C ILE A 4 -11.20 12.63 18.31
N LYS A 5 -10.15 13.37 18.69
CA LYS A 5 -8.77 12.91 18.56
C LYS A 5 -8.49 11.66 19.40
N LEU A 6 -9.05 11.57 20.60
CA LEU A 6 -8.91 10.38 21.46
C LEU A 6 -9.61 9.16 20.84
N LEU A 7 -10.80 9.33 20.25
CA LEU A 7 -11.49 8.26 19.53
C LEU A 7 -10.68 7.78 18.33
N GLU A 8 -10.18 8.71 17.51
CA GLU A 8 -9.31 8.38 16.37
C GLU A 8 -8.06 7.61 16.81
N GLN A 9 -7.41 8.02 17.91
CA GLN A 9 -6.24 7.31 18.45
C GLN A 9 -6.59 5.89 18.89
N ARG A 10 -7.78 5.66 19.48
CA ARG A 10 -8.24 4.32 19.83
C ARG A 10 -8.45 3.46 18.57
N VAL A 11 -9.08 4.01 17.53
CA VAL A 11 -9.24 3.30 16.24
C VAL A 11 -7.89 2.96 15.62
N GLU A 12 -6.97 3.93 15.61
CA GLU A 12 -5.63 3.76 15.08
C GLU A 12 -4.83 2.70 15.84
N SER A 13 -5.01 2.60 17.16
CA SER A 13 -4.41 1.55 17.97
C SER A 13 -4.87 0.16 17.53
N ILE A 14 -6.17 -0.02 17.26
CA ILE A 14 -6.72 -1.31 16.80
C ILE A 14 -6.12 -1.70 15.45
N TYR A 15 -6.10 -0.76 14.50
CA TYR A 15 -5.59 -1.02 13.15
C TYR A 15 -4.08 -1.25 13.13
N SER A 16 -3.32 -0.45 13.86
CA SER A 16 -1.86 -0.58 13.94
C SER A 16 -1.43 -1.87 14.63
N GLN A 17 -2.11 -2.27 15.72
CA GLN A 17 -1.83 -3.53 16.42
C GLN A 17 -1.91 -4.71 15.46
N LYS A 18 -3.04 -4.84 14.73
CA LYS A 18 -3.26 -5.92 13.75
C LYS A 18 -2.13 -5.97 12.72
N VAL A 19 -1.75 -4.82 12.16
CA VAL A 19 -0.75 -4.74 11.10
C VAL A 19 0.64 -5.09 11.64
N ASN A 20 0.99 -4.58 12.83
CA ASN A 20 2.27 -4.86 13.48
C ASN A 20 2.40 -6.35 13.84
N GLU A 21 1.33 -6.98 14.33
CA GLU A 21 1.30 -8.43 14.59
C GLU A 21 1.52 -9.24 13.30
N CYS A 22 0.86 -8.88 12.19
CA CYS A 22 1.06 -9.52 10.89
C CYS A 22 2.52 -9.39 10.41
N ILE A 23 3.11 -8.19 10.50
CA ILE A 23 4.50 -7.93 10.09
C ILE A 23 5.48 -8.70 11.00
N ALA A 24 5.31 -8.61 12.31
CA ALA A 24 6.17 -9.29 13.28
C ALA A 24 6.13 -10.81 13.09
N ARG A 25 4.93 -11.39 12.92
CA ARG A 25 4.74 -12.81 12.63
C ARG A 25 5.42 -13.20 11.32
N ARG A 26 5.28 -12.41 10.25
CA ARG A 26 5.97 -12.67 8.97
C ARG A 26 7.49 -12.69 9.15
N ARG A 27 8.06 -11.71 9.86
CA ARG A 27 9.51 -11.68 10.13
C ARG A 27 9.95 -12.88 10.96
N GLN A 28 9.17 -13.25 11.98
CA GLN A 28 9.43 -14.44 12.79
C GLN A 28 9.38 -15.72 11.95
N ASP A 29 8.38 -15.87 11.08
CA ASP A 29 8.26 -17.03 10.18
C ASP A 29 9.50 -17.21 9.29
N VAL A 30 10.07 -16.10 8.79
CA VAL A 30 11.31 -16.11 7.99
C VAL A 30 12.52 -16.46 8.85
N MET A 31 12.63 -15.90 10.05
CA MET A 31 13.71 -16.20 10.99
C MET A 31 13.70 -17.68 11.41
N ASP A 32 12.55 -18.20 11.83
CA ASP A 32 12.38 -19.60 12.24
C ASP A 32 12.77 -20.53 11.07
N GLN A 33 12.29 -20.26 9.86
CA GLN A 33 12.63 -21.08 8.69
C GLN A 33 14.12 -20.99 8.31
N SER A 34 14.74 -19.82 8.47
CA SER A 34 16.18 -19.68 8.24
C SER A 34 17.00 -20.48 9.27
N GLN A 35 16.56 -20.53 10.53
CA GLN A 35 17.21 -21.31 11.58
C GLN A 35 17.02 -22.82 11.38
N GLU A 36 15.84 -23.26 10.93
CA GLU A 36 15.57 -24.66 10.56
C GLU A 36 16.53 -25.19 9.50
N LEU A 37 16.92 -24.32 8.56
CA LEU A 37 17.81 -24.66 7.44
C LEU A 37 19.29 -24.41 7.79
N ALA A 38 19.60 -23.82 8.94
CA ALA A 38 20.97 -23.58 9.38
C ALA A 38 21.66 -24.92 9.69
N PRO A 39 22.98 -25.03 9.45
CA PRO A 39 23.74 -26.24 9.76
C PRO A 39 23.98 -26.34 11.28
N GLN A 40 22.95 -26.68 12.05
CA GLN A 40 23.07 -27.00 13.48
C GLN A 40 22.52 -28.41 13.75
N LYS A 41 23.36 -29.28 14.32
CA LYS A 41 22.94 -30.60 14.81
C LYS A 41 22.52 -30.48 16.28
N GLY A 42 21.37 -31.05 16.65
CA GLY A 42 20.99 -31.29 18.04
C GLY A 42 20.42 -30.10 18.81
N ARG A 43 19.80 -29.11 18.13
CA ARG A 43 19.04 -28.07 18.84
C ARG A 43 17.67 -28.63 19.23
N ASP A 44 17.45 -28.80 20.54
CA ASP A 44 16.10 -29.04 21.07
C ASP A 44 15.25 -27.79 20.81
N ARG A 45 14.15 -28.01 20.10
CA ARG A 45 13.17 -26.95 19.85
C ARG A 45 12.23 -26.89 21.03
N ASP A 46 12.02 -25.68 21.54
CA ASP A 46 10.97 -25.43 22.51
C ASP A 46 9.59 -25.68 21.88
N GLU A 47 8.61 -26.08 22.68
CA GLU A 47 7.23 -26.34 22.27
C GLU A 47 6.61 -25.14 21.55
N ASN A 48 6.95 -23.93 21.99
CA ASN A 48 6.51 -22.69 21.35
C ASN A 48 7.05 -22.54 19.93
N GLU A 49 8.30 -22.94 19.66
CA GLU A 49 8.89 -22.92 18.32
C GLU A 49 8.18 -23.94 17.42
N VAL A 50 7.96 -25.15 17.92
CA VAL A 50 7.23 -26.20 17.19
C VAL A 50 5.82 -25.75 16.82
N ARG A 51 5.10 -25.12 17.75
CA ARG A 51 3.77 -24.58 17.49
C ARG A 51 3.76 -23.51 16.40
N ARG A 52 4.69 -22.54 16.44
CA ARG A 52 4.79 -21.49 15.39
C ARG A 52 5.08 -22.07 14.01
N ILE A 53 5.98 -23.05 13.93
CA ILE A 53 6.30 -23.75 12.67
C ILE A 53 5.05 -24.46 12.11
N ALA A 54 4.31 -25.18 12.95
CA ALA A 54 3.08 -25.86 12.55
C ALA A 54 2.01 -24.87 12.09
N GLU A 55 1.83 -23.75 12.79
CA GLU A 55 0.89 -22.69 12.40
C GLU A 55 1.29 -22.05 11.06
N ARG A 56 2.58 -21.77 10.83
CA ARG A 56 3.11 -21.24 9.56
C ARG A 56 2.81 -22.17 8.39
N GLU A 57 3.15 -23.46 8.51
CA GLU A 57 2.89 -24.44 7.44
C GLU A 57 1.39 -24.68 7.25
N GLY A 58 0.60 -24.66 8.33
CA GLY A 58 -0.86 -24.71 8.28
C GLY A 58 -1.48 -23.57 7.45
N ARG A 59 -1.00 -22.33 7.63
CA ARG A 59 -1.41 -21.18 6.80
C ARG A 59 -1.02 -21.35 5.34
N ARG A 60 0.17 -21.89 5.05
CA ARG A 60 0.62 -22.14 3.66
C ARG A 60 -0.25 -23.18 2.96
N ILE A 61 -0.51 -24.31 3.62
CA ILE A 61 -1.36 -25.39 3.09
C ILE A 61 -2.78 -24.89 2.86
N ARG A 62 -3.35 -24.12 3.79
CA ARG A 62 -4.69 -23.53 3.65
C ARG A 62 -4.78 -22.65 2.40
N ARG A 63 -3.80 -21.75 2.19
CA ARG A 63 -3.76 -20.88 1.00
C ARG A 63 -3.57 -21.66 -0.29
N GLN A 64 -2.75 -22.71 -0.27
CA GLN A 64 -2.57 -23.59 -1.42
C GLN A 64 -3.89 -24.28 -1.78
N ARG A 65 -4.58 -24.88 -0.80
CA ARG A 65 -5.86 -25.55 -1.02
C ARG A 65 -6.94 -24.62 -1.56
N VAL A 66 -7.04 -23.39 -1.04
CA VAL A 66 -7.97 -22.38 -1.56
C VAL A 66 -7.68 -22.04 -3.02
N ARG A 67 -6.41 -21.98 -3.42
CA ARG A 67 -6.01 -21.71 -4.82
C ARG A 67 -6.34 -22.89 -5.74
N GLU A 68 -6.05 -24.11 -5.31
CA GLU A 68 -6.37 -25.33 -6.04
C GLU A 68 -7.88 -25.45 -6.27
N LEU A 69 -8.70 -25.20 -5.24
CA LEU A 69 -10.16 -25.18 -5.35
C LEU A 69 -10.69 -24.13 -6.33
N ARG A 70 -9.95 -23.02 -6.51
CA ARG A 70 -10.28 -21.95 -7.46
C ARG A 70 -9.66 -22.16 -8.85
N GLY A 71 -8.97 -23.28 -9.10
CA GLY A 71 -8.35 -23.60 -10.37
C GLY A 71 -7.06 -22.82 -10.69
N PHE A 72 -6.43 -22.17 -9.71
CA PHE A 72 -5.17 -21.45 -9.92
C PHE A 72 -3.96 -22.39 -9.79
N SER A 73 -3.39 -22.81 -10.92
CA SER A 73 -2.26 -23.77 -10.96
C SER A 73 -0.85 -23.16 -11.00
N ASN A 74 -0.71 -21.89 -11.41
CA ASN A 74 0.60 -21.25 -11.68
C ASN A 74 1.06 -20.27 -10.60
N HIS A 75 0.65 -20.45 -9.34
CA HIS A 75 1.02 -19.53 -8.26
C HIS A 75 2.49 -19.72 -7.83
N VAL A 76 3.28 -18.65 -7.90
CA VAL A 76 4.65 -18.63 -7.39
C VAL A 76 4.64 -18.39 -5.88
N GLU A 77 5.25 -19.30 -5.13
CA GLU A 77 5.35 -19.19 -3.68
C GLU A 77 6.13 -17.92 -3.27
N GLY A 78 5.64 -17.22 -2.24
CA GLY A 78 6.18 -15.91 -1.82
C GLY A 78 5.45 -14.70 -2.41
N MET A 79 4.58 -14.89 -3.41
CA MET A 79 3.81 -13.79 -4.02
C MET A 79 2.49 -13.48 -3.28
N SER A 80 2.08 -14.29 -2.30
CA SER A 80 0.84 -14.09 -1.53
C SER A 80 0.99 -12.99 -0.47
N SER A 81 -0.04 -12.18 -0.23
CA SER A 81 -0.14 -11.33 0.96
C SER A 81 -0.70 -12.17 2.11
N ASP A 82 0.04 -12.27 3.21
CA ASP A 82 -0.43 -12.95 4.42
C ASP A 82 -1.11 -11.94 5.34
N GLU A 83 -2.44 -11.86 5.22
CA GLU A 83 -3.30 -11.02 6.06
C GLU A 83 -4.25 -11.86 6.92
N GLU A 84 -3.95 -13.16 7.09
CA GLU A 84 -4.78 -14.09 7.87
C GLU A 84 -4.66 -13.78 9.36
N THR A 85 -5.81 -13.48 9.98
CA THR A 85 -5.96 -13.30 11.43
C THR A 85 -6.83 -14.40 12.03
N THR A 86 -6.60 -14.70 13.30
CA THR A 86 -7.39 -15.70 14.04
C THR A 86 -8.83 -15.24 14.26
N GLU A 87 -9.76 -16.18 14.47
CA GLU A 87 -11.15 -15.83 14.78
C GLU A 87 -11.25 -14.99 16.07
N THR A 88 -10.45 -15.33 17.09
CA THR A 88 -10.37 -14.59 18.34
C THR A 88 -9.90 -13.14 18.13
N GLU A 89 -8.85 -12.91 17.33
CA GLU A 89 -8.40 -11.56 16.96
C GLU A 89 -9.51 -10.78 16.25
N GLN A 90 -10.24 -11.42 15.33
CA GLN A 90 -11.34 -10.78 14.61
C GLN A 90 -12.49 -10.40 15.54
N ILE A 91 -12.86 -11.28 16.48
CA ILE A 91 -13.92 -11.01 17.46
C ILE A 91 -13.52 -9.86 18.38
N ASN A 92 -12.29 -9.88 18.91
CA ASN A 92 -11.79 -8.83 19.79
C ASN A 92 -11.73 -7.47 19.08
N ALA A 93 -11.23 -7.42 17.85
CA ALA A 93 -11.17 -6.19 17.06
C ALA A 93 -12.57 -5.64 16.74
N ARG A 94 -13.55 -6.52 16.48
CA ARG A 94 -14.96 -6.10 16.29
C ARG A 94 -15.55 -5.53 17.58
N ALA A 95 -15.39 -6.23 18.70
CA ALA A 95 -15.89 -5.75 19.99
C ALA A 95 -15.30 -4.38 20.37
N GLN A 96 -13.99 -4.18 20.17
CA GLN A 96 -13.36 -2.88 20.42
C GLN A 96 -13.86 -1.79 19.46
N ARG A 97 -14.11 -2.13 18.19
CA ARG A 97 -14.69 -1.23 17.21
C ARG A 97 -16.11 -0.82 17.61
N ASP A 98 -16.94 -1.75 18.04
CA ASP A 98 -18.33 -1.50 18.43
C ASP A 98 -18.41 -0.57 19.66
N ILE A 99 -17.51 -0.73 20.64
CA ILE A 99 -17.40 0.18 21.78
C ILE A 99 -17.06 1.60 21.31
N ILE A 100 -16.11 1.75 20.39
CA ILE A 100 -15.74 3.08 19.86
C ILE A 100 -16.89 3.71 19.09
N ASP A 101 -17.62 2.91 18.31
CA ASP A 101 -18.78 3.38 17.55
C ASP A 101 -19.89 3.88 18.48
N GLN A 102 -20.14 3.17 19.59
CA GLN A 102 -21.07 3.60 20.62
C GLN A 102 -20.61 4.90 21.30
N ASP A 103 -19.34 4.99 21.70
CA ASP A 103 -18.78 6.20 22.31
C ASP A 103 -18.86 7.41 21.35
N ALA A 104 -18.72 7.17 20.04
CA ALA A 104 -18.80 8.20 19.01
C ALA A 104 -20.18 8.85 18.91
N GLN A 105 -21.26 8.12 19.24
CA GLN A 105 -22.63 8.64 19.20
C GLN A 105 -22.90 9.70 20.29
N HIS A 106 -22.15 9.66 21.38
CA HIS A 106 -22.30 10.58 22.51
C HIS A 106 -21.52 11.90 22.34
N VAL A 107 -20.72 12.05 21.28
CA VAL A 107 -19.81 13.20 21.12
C VAL A 107 -20.54 14.53 20.92
N PHE A 108 -21.75 14.50 20.35
CA PHE A 108 -22.54 15.71 20.04
C PHE A 108 -23.96 15.65 20.61
N GLU A 109 -24.21 14.81 21.62
CA GLU A 109 -25.55 14.60 22.18
C GLU A 109 -26.15 15.85 22.84
N ASP A 110 -25.30 16.75 23.33
CA ASP A 110 -25.65 18.00 24.01
C ASP A 110 -25.68 19.22 23.07
N VAL A 111 -25.47 19.01 21.77
CA VAL A 111 -25.38 20.06 20.75
C VAL A 111 -26.60 20.02 19.84
N LEU A 112 -27.23 21.18 19.61
CA LEU A 112 -28.36 21.31 18.67
C LEU A 112 -27.97 20.79 17.28
N GLU A 113 -28.90 20.11 16.61
CA GLU A 113 -28.71 19.46 15.31
C GLU A 113 -28.14 20.42 14.24
N GLU A 114 -28.55 21.68 14.28
CA GLU A 114 -28.09 22.73 13.36
C GLU A 114 -26.60 23.08 13.51
N PHE A 115 -25.94 22.63 14.59
CA PHE A 115 -24.51 22.81 14.84
C PHE A 115 -23.73 21.49 14.97
N SER A 116 -24.42 20.36 15.12
CA SER A 116 -23.79 19.03 15.26
C SER A 116 -23.84 18.18 13.98
N THR A 117 -24.62 18.58 12.97
CA THR A 117 -24.68 17.88 11.68
C THR A 117 -24.08 18.70 10.55
N ILE A 118 -23.53 18.02 9.55
CA ILE A 118 -22.95 18.68 8.37
C ILE A 118 -24.05 19.45 7.62
N ASP A 119 -25.20 18.83 7.38
CA ASP A 119 -26.33 19.48 6.72
C ASP A 119 -26.86 20.68 7.52
N GLY A 120 -26.96 20.57 8.84
CA GLY A 120 -27.39 21.67 9.71
C GLY A 120 -26.47 22.88 9.61
N VAL A 121 -25.15 22.66 9.72
CA VAL A 121 -24.15 23.71 9.61
C VAL A 121 -24.16 24.34 8.22
N LEU A 122 -24.21 23.51 7.16
CA LEU A 122 -24.25 23.98 5.78
C LEU A 122 -25.49 24.83 5.51
N ARG A 123 -26.69 24.42 5.96
CA ARG A 123 -27.94 25.21 5.78
C ARG A 123 -27.84 26.62 6.37
N ARG A 124 -27.18 26.78 7.52
CA ARG A 124 -26.97 28.10 8.15
C ARG A 124 -26.09 29.00 7.27
N PHE A 125 -24.99 28.46 6.74
CA PHE A 125 -24.09 29.20 5.85
C PHE A 125 -24.70 29.46 4.48
N GLU A 126 -25.49 28.53 3.95
CA GLU A 126 -26.24 28.72 2.71
C GLU A 126 -27.25 29.86 2.84
N THR A 127 -27.97 29.92 3.97
CA THR A 127 -28.91 31.00 4.27
C THR A 127 -28.21 32.35 4.31
N TRP A 128 -27.04 32.43 4.96
CA TRP A 128 -26.25 33.66 4.99
C TRP A 128 -25.77 34.04 3.59
N LYS A 129 -25.20 33.10 2.82
CA LYS A 129 -24.75 33.35 1.44
C LYS A 129 -25.87 33.88 0.55
N LYS A 130 -27.08 33.34 0.68
CA LYS A 130 -28.27 33.77 -0.07
C LYS A 130 -28.76 35.16 0.35
N PHE A 131 -28.61 35.53 1.62
CA PHE A 131 -29.07 36.83 2.14
C PHE A 131 -28.07 37.96 1.86
N ASP A 132 -26.78 37.71 2.07
CA ASP A 132 -25.71 38.70 1.93
C ASP A 132 -24.39 38.01 1.52
N CYS A 133 -24.21 37.83 0.21
CA CYS A 133 -23.05 37.16 -0.37
C CYS A 133 -21.76 38.00 -0.22
N ASP A 134 -21.89 39.33 -0.21
CA ASP A 134 -20.75 40.24 -0.07
C ASP A 134 -20.16 40.09 1.34
N ALA A 135 -20.99 40.22 2.38
CA ALA A 135 -20.54 40.00 3.76
C ALA A 135 -20.01 38.58 3.99
N TYR A 136 -20.63 37.56 3.38
CA TYR A 136 -20.16 36.18 3.42
C TYR A 136 -18.74 36.03 2.85
N THR A 137 -18.49 36.68 1.72
CA THR A 137 -17.19 36.64 1.03
C THR A 137 -16.14 37.45 1.78
N GLU A 138 -16.48 38.64 2.25
CA GLU A 138 -15.61 39.52 3.05
C GLU A 138 -15.23 38.89 4.40
N ALA A 139 -16.10 38.07 4.99
CA ALA A 139 -15.80 37.28 6.19
C ALA A 139 -14.96 36.02 5.92
N TYR A 140 -14.55 35.78 4.67
CA TYR A 140 -13.76 34.62 4.24
C TYR A 140 -14.38 33.27 4.62
N VAL A 141 -15.71 33.17 4.60
CA VAL A 141 -16.42 31.98 5.08
C VAL A 141 -15.98 30.72 4.33
N SER A 142 -15.83 30.79 3.00
CA SER A 142 -15.37 29.66 2.17
C SER A 142 -13.97 29.14 2.54
N LEU A 143 -13.12 29.99 3.14
CA LEU A 143 -11.81 29.59 3.66
C LEU A 143 -11.92 28.89 5.03
N CYS A 144 -12.97 29.22 5.79
CA CYS A 144 -13.22 28.75 7.15
C CYS A 144 -14.05 27.45 7.18
N LEU A 145 -14.96 27.25 6.22
CA LEU A 145 -15.84 26.07 6.15
C LEU A 145 -15.10 24.74 6.30
N PRO A 146 -13.95 24.48 5.61
CA PRO A 146 -13.24 23.22 5.80
C PRO A 146 -12.79 22.97 7.25
N LYS A 147 -12.46 24.04 7.99
CA LYS A 147 -12.07 23.94 9.41
C LYS A 147 -13.27 23.68 10.31
N LEU A 148 -14.42 24.27 9.98
CA LEU A 148 -15.67 24.11 10.74
C LEU A 148 -16.26 22.71 10.55
N LEU A 149 -16.29 22.21 9.31
CA LEU A 149 -16.83 20.90 8.97
C LEU A 149 -15.87 19.75 9.28
N GLY A 150 -14.57 20.02 9.34
CA GLY A 150 -13.52 19.02 9.57
C GLY A 150 -13.79 18.10 10.77
N PRO A 151 -14.12 18.61 11.97
CA PRO A 151 -14.50 17.78 13.12
C PRO A 151 -15.69 16.85 12.86
N LEU A 152 -16.74 17.33 12.19
CA LEU A 152 -17.95 16.54 11.90
C LEU A 152 -17.64 15.43 10.88
N ILE A 153 -16.91 15.77 9.83
CA ILE A 153 -16.49 14.82 8.80
C ILE A 153 -15.57 13.76 9.40
N ARG A 154 -14.62 14.15 10.25
CA ARG A 154 -13.72 13.23 10.97
C ARG A 154 -14.48 12.21 11.82
N MET A 155 -15.59 12.62 12.43
CA MET A 155 -16.47 11.69 13.13
C MET A 155 -17.17 10.72 12.18
N GLN A 156 -17.66 11.18 11.03
CA GLN A 156 -18.29 10.28 10.05
C GLN A 156 -17.30 9.29 9.41
N ILE A 157 -16.02 9.66 9.26
CA ILE A 157 -14.97 8.79 8.73
C ILE A 157 -14.13 8.12 9.83
N LEU A 158 -14.57 8.17 11.08
CA LEU A 158 -13.80 7.71 12.25
C LEU A 158 -13.25 6.28 12.04
N LEU A 159 -14.10 5.41 11.52
CA LEU A 159 -13.80 4.00 11.28
C LEU A 159 -13.39 3.67 9.84
N TRP A 160 -13.26 4.68 8.97
CA TRP A 160 -12.86 4.49 7.58
C TRP A 160 -11.40 4.04 7.48
N ASN A 161 -11.16 2.99 6.71
CA ASN A 161 -9.82 2.47 6.43
C ASN A 161 -9.80 1.85 5.02
N PRO A 162 -9.05 2.42 4.06
CA PRO A 162 -9.01 1.95 2.68
C PRO A 162 -8.28 0.61 2.49
N PHE A 163 -7.63 0.09 3.54
CA PHE A 163 -6.94 -1.20 3.53
C PHE A 163 -7.83 -2.36 4.02
N SER A 164 -9.00 -2.05 4.59
CA SER A 164 -9.95 -3.06 5.04
C SER A 164 -10.72 -3.68 3.88
N GLN A 165 -11.08 -4.96 4.00
CA GLN A 165 -11.95 -5.61 3.02
C GLN A 165 -13.32 -4.91 2.97
N GLY A 166 -13.80 -4.60 1.77
CA GLY A 166 -15.07 -3.90 1.59
C GLY A 166 -15.04 -2.45 2.07
N ALA A 167 -13.87 -1.80 2.06
CA ALA A 167 -13.74 -0.40 2.42
C ALA A 167 -14.77 0.47 1.67
N GLN A 168 -15.49 1.31 2.41
CA GLN A 168 -16.50 2.20 1.86
C GLN A 168 -15.86 3.24 0.94
N GLU A 169 -16.44 3.42 -0.24
CA GLU A 169 -16.13 4.53 -1.14
C GLU A 169 -16.58 5.85 -0.49
N LEU A 170 -15.69 6.85 -0.47
CA LEU A 170 -15.98 8.13 0.16
C LEU A 170 -17.16 8.84 -0.50
N GLU A 171 -17.32 8.66 -1.81
CA GLU A 171 -18.39 9.27 -2.60
C GLU A 171 -19.79 8.74 -2.25
N LYS A 172 -19.87 7.59 -1.58
CA LYS A 172 -21.13 7.00 -1.09
C LYS A 172 -21.48 7.44 0.32
N SER A 173 -20.66 8.29 0.95
CA SER A 173 -20.91 8.76 2.31
C SER A 173 -21.88 9.94 2.34
N GLN A 174 -22.61 10.08 3.45
CA GLN A 174 -23.56 11.17 3.62
C GLN A 174 -22.87 12.54 3.57
N TRP A 175 -21.73 12.70 4.25
CA TRP A 175 -20.99 13.96 4.21
C TRP A 175 -20.59 14.38 2.80
N TYR A 176 -20.24 13.42 1.93
CA TYR A 176 -19.86 13.73 0.56
C TYR A 176 -21.04 14.29 -0.21
N THR A 177 -22.20 13.62 -0.13
CA THR A 177 -23.46 14.09 -0.72
C THR A 177 -23.84 15.47 -0.20
N SER A 178 -23.78 15.71 1.11
CA SER A 178 -24.08 17.02 1.72
C SER A 178 -23.20 18.14 1.15
N LEU A 179 -21.90 17.88 0.91
CA LEU A 179 -20.99 18.85 0.33
C LEU A 179 -21.21 19.09 -1.16
N VAL A 180 -21.58 18.06 -1.92
CA VAL A 180 -21.88 18.19 -3.36
C VAL A 180 -23.18 18.97 -3.57
N MET A 181 -24.18 18.73 -2.73
CA MET A 181 -25.47 19.41 -2.80
C MET A 181 -25.43 20.81 -2.18
N PHE A 182 -24.33 21.18 -1.51
CA PHE A 182 -24.21 22.48 -0.87
C PHE A 182 -24.24 23.60 -1.90
N SER A 183 -25.19 24.52 -1.73
CA SER A 183 -25.35 25.68 -2.61
C SER A 183 -25.70 25.34 -4.06
N GLN A 184 -26.22 24.14 -4.31
CA GLN A 184 -26.76 23.80 -5.62
C GLN A 184 -27.98 24.67 -5.94
N ASP A 185 -28.00 25.27 -7.14
CA ASP A 185 -29.11 26.06 -7.66
C ASP A 185 -29.73 25.35 -8.87
N GLU A 186 -31.07 25.37 -9.00
CA GLU A 186 -31.78 24.81 -10.16
C GLU A 186 -31.40 25.50 -11.49
N LYS A 187 -30.84 26.73 -11.43
CA LYS A 187 -30.37 27.51 -12.59
C LYS A 187 -28.84 27.60 -12.67
N GLU A 188 -28.15 26.56 -12.22
CA GLU A 188 -26.69 26.52 -12.27
C GLU A 188 -26.16 26.66 -13.71
N SER A 189 -25.19 27.57 -13.87
CA SER A 189 -24.48 27.85 -15.12
C SER A 189 -22.97 27.83 -14.87
N GLU A 190 -22.17 27.66 -15.92
CA GLU A 190 -20.71 27.69 -15.77
C GLU A 190 -20.21 29.02 -15.15
N ASP A 191 -20.82 30.14 -15.53
CA ASP A 191 -20.49 31.46 -14.98
C ASP A 191 -20.90 31.63 -13.52
N SER A 192 -22.02 31.02 -13.08
CA SER A 192 -22.41 31.05 -11.67
C SER A 192 -21.47 30.19 -10.83
N LEU A 193 -21.08 29.00 -11.32
CA LEU A 193 -20.11 28.13 -10.65
C LEU A 193 -18.73 28.80 -10.50
N ARG A 194 -18.26 29.52 -11.53
CA ARG A 194 -16.99 30.26 -11.47
C ARG A 194 -17.01 31.39 -10.44
N ARG A 195 -18.19 31.97 -10.18
CA ARG A 195 -18.37 33.04 -9.18
C ARG A 195 -18.67 32.52 -7.78
N ASP A 196 -19.02 31.25 -7.62
CA ASP A 196 -19.35 30.70 -6.30
C ASP A 196 -18.09 30.66 -5.42
N PRO A 197 -18.06 31.39 -4.28
CA PRO A 197 -16.93 31.37 -3.36
C PRO A 197 -16.64 29.97 -2.79
N ASP A 198 -17.61 29.05 -2.81
CA ASP A 198 -17.54 27.72 -2.21
C ASP A 198 -17.28 26.59 -3.20
N VAL A 199 -17.06 26.87 -4.49
CA VAL A 199 -16.83 25.83 -5.52
C VAL A 199 -15.66 24.89 -5.18
N GLN A 200 -14.71 25.35 -4.36
CA GLN A 200 -13.57 24.56 -3.89
C GLN A 200 -13.78 23.88 -2.53
N LEU A 201 -14.97 23.92 -1.94
CA LEU A 201 -15.21 23.39 -0.61
C LEU A 201 -14.88 21.90 -0.52
N LEU A 202 -15.46 21.08 -1.40
CA LEU A 202 -15.21 19.64 -1.44
C LEU A 202 -13.73 19.32 -1.73
N PRO A 203 -13.08 19.87 -2.78
CA PRO A 203 -11.64 19.69 -2.98
C PRO A 203 -10.79 20.04 -1.75
N ARG A 204 -11.14 21.11 -1.02
CA ARG A 204 -10.43 21.51 0.21
C ARG A 204 -10.69 20.57 1.38
N ILE A 205 -11.86 19.95 1.47
CA ILE A 205 -12.14 18.89 2.45
C ILE A 205 -11.28 17.66 2.17
N ILE A 206 -11.22 17.22 0.91
CA ILE A 206 -10.34 16.11 0.52
C ILE A 206 -8.89 16.42 0.90
N GLU A 207 -8.41 17.60 0.52
CA GLU A 207 -7.03 18.02 0.77
C GLU A 207 -6.69 18.17 2.26
N LYS A 208 -7.58 18.78 3.05
CA LYS A 208 -7.28 19.23 4.43
C LYS A 208 -7.82 18.32 5.52
N VAL A 209 -8.68 17.36 5.19
CA VAL A 209 -9.31 16.44 6.16
C VAL A 209 -9.02 14.99 5.78
N ILE A 210 -9.31 14.59 4.54
CA ILE A 210 -9.18 13.19 4.10
C ILE A 210 -7.71 12.78 3.92
N ILE A 211 -6.91 13.58 3.20
CA ILE A 211 -5.48 13.28 2.98
C ILE A 211 -4.69 13.20 4.31
N PRO A 212 -4.89 14.10 5.29
CA PRO A 212 -4.28 13.94 6.62
C PRO A 212 -4.65 12.62 7.31
N LYS A 213 -5.92 12.20 7.27
CA LYS A 213 -6.35 10.91 7.83
C LYS A 213 -5.67 9.75 7.08
N LEU A 214 -5.64 9.81 5.75
CA LEU A 214 -4.95 8.82 4.93
C LEU A 214 -3.45 8.74 5.26
N THR A 215 -2.80 9.87 5.52
CA THR A 215 -1.38 9.93 5.91
C THR A 215 -1.12 9.19 7.23
N GLN A 216 -2.02 9.34 8.21
CA GLN A 216 -1.95 8.60 9.47
C GLN A 216 -2.13 7.10 9.23
N LEU A 217 -3.12 6.71 8.42
CA LEU A 217 -3.37 5.31 8.08
C LEU A 217 -2.21 4.68 7.30
N VAL A 218 -1.57 5.40 6.37
CA VAL A 218 -0.36 4.93 5.68
C VAL A 218 0.77 4.67 6.66
N THR A 219 0.98 5.60 7.60
CA THR A 219 2.05 5.49 8.59
C THR A 219 1.85 4.27 9.49
N GLN A 220 0.62 4.08 9.98
CA GLN A 220 0.30 3.11 11.03
C GLN A 220 -0.16 1.74 10.50
N CYS A 221 -0.79 1.70 9.33
CA CYS A 221 -1.57 0.54 8.89
C CYS A 221 -1.16 -0.02 7.54
N TRP A 222 -0.49 0.76 6.67
CA TRP A 222 -0.07 0.24 5.37
C TRP A 222 1.15 -0.66 5.50
N ASP A 223 1.06 -1.85 4.90
CA ASP A 223 2.17 -2.79 4.70
C ASP A 223 2.61 -2.79 3.23
N PRO A 224 3.81 -2.28 2.89
CA PRO A 224 4.32 -2.27 1.52
C PRO A 224 4.45 -3.65 0.87
N LEU A 225 4.53 -4.73 1.67
CA LEU A 225 4.52 -6.10 1.15
C LEU A 225 3.11 -6.60 0.79
N SER A 226 2.04 -5.90 1.18
CA SER A 226 0.68 -6.25 0.75
C SER A 226 0.34 -5.62 -0.60
N SER A 227 0.21 -6.47 -1.62
CA SER A 227 -0.19 -6.03 -2.97
C SER A 227 -1.62 -5.49 -2.99
N THR A 228 -2.55 -6.09 -2.22
CA THR A 228 -3.94 -5.62 -2.13
C THR A 228 -4.01 -4.19 -1.58
N GLN A 229 -3.32 -3.95 -0.46
CA GLN A 229 -3.30 -2.62 0.16
C GLN A 229 -2.59 -1.60 -0.74
N THR A 230 -1.48 -1.99 -1.36
CA THR A 230 -0.72 -1.11 -2.26
C THR A 230 -1.54 -0.71 -3.49
N VAL A 231 -2.25 -1.66 -4.11
CA VAL A 231 -3.12 -1.36 -5.26
C VAL A 231 -4.27 -0.43 -4.86
N SER A 232 -4.92 -0.69 -3.72
CA SER A 232 -5.97 0.19 -3.18
C SER A 232 -5.44 1.60 -2.94
N LEU A 233 -4.27 1.72 -2.30
CA LEU A 233 -3.66 3.00 -1.97
C LEU A 233 -3.26 3.81 -3.21
N VAL A 234 -2.56 3.18 -4.14
CA VAL A 234 -2.14 3.82 -5.39
C VAL A 234 -3.38 4.30 -6.17
N GLY A 235 -4.41 3.46 -6.27
CA GLY A 235 -5.67 3.84 -6.93
C GLY A 235 -6.35 5.03 -6.28
N LEU A 236 -6.45 5.04 -4.95
CA LEU A 236 -7.05 6.14 -4.19
C LEU A 236 -6.27 7.45 -4.34
N VAL A 237 -4.93 7.40 -4.24
CA VAL A 237 -4.09 8.60 -4.40
C VAL A 237 -4.14 9.13 -5.83
N THR A 238 -4.12 8.24 -6.82
CA THR A 238 -4.28 8.61 -8.24
C THR A 238 -5.60 9.33 -8.44
N LYS A 239 -6.69 8.76 -7.92
CA LYS A 239 -8.02 9.37 -7.98
C LYS A 239 -8.03 10.75 -7.34
N PHE A 240 -7.42 10.90 -6.16
CA PHE A 240 -7.38 12.21 -5.51
C PHE A 240 -6.65 13.27 -6.33
N ILE A 241 -5.53 12.92 -6.97
CA ILE A 241 -4.76 13.83 -7.83
C ILE A 241 -5.54 14.19 -9.10
N GLN A 242 -6.31 13.25 -9.66
CA GLN A 242 -7.06 13.46 -10.90
C GLN A 242 -8.36 14.23 -10.69
N ASP A 243 -9.11 13.89 -9.65
CA ASP A 243 -10.49 14.35 -9.48
C ASP A 243 -10.58 15.69 -8.72
N TYR A 244 -9.58 16.05 -7.91
CA TYR A 244 -9.65 17.23 -7.04
C TYR A 244 -8.56 18.27 -7.36
N PRO A 245 -8.94 19.47 -7.85
CA PRO A 245 -7.98 20.47 -8.36
C PRO A 245 -7.08 21.09 -7.28
N THR A 246 -7.38 20.88 -6.00
CA THR A 246 -6.55 21.33 -4.86
C THR A 246 -5.41 20.35 -4.56
N VAL A 247 -5.48 19.11 -5.03
CA VAL A 247 -4.51 18.04 -4.75
C VAL A 247 -3.40 18.07 -5.80
N THR A 248 -2.58 19.10 -5.74
CA THR A 248 -1.48 19.33 -6.69
C THR A 248 -0.12 19.08 -6.04
N HIS A 249 0.96 19.11 -6.83
CA HIS A 249 2.35 19.00 -6.35
C HIS A 249 2.73 20.08 -5.31
N SER A 250 2.05 21.22 -5.28
CA SER A 250 2.26 22.27 -4.27
C SER A 250 1.51 22.01 -2.96
N SER A 251 0.60 21.03 -2.91
CA SER A 251 -0.14 20.70 -1.70
C SER A 251 0.80 20.09 -0.65
N LYS A 252 0.97 20.79 0.48
CA LYS A 252 1.76 20.27 1.61
C LYS A 252 1.18 18.98 2.20
N PHE A 253 -0.12 18.75 2.06
CA PHE A 253 -0.80 17.56 2.58
C PHE A 253 -0.51 16.35 1.70
N LEU A 254 -0.58 16.51 0.37
CA LEU A 254 -0.15 15.47 -0.56
C LEU A 254 1.34 15.14 -0.37
N ASN A 255 2.19 16.17 -0.26
CA ASN A 255 3.63 15.96 -0.05
C ASN A 255 3.93 15.22 1.27
N ALA A 256 3.19 15.52 2.35
CA ALA A 256 3.31 14.77 3.61
C ALA A 256 2.88 13.30 3.45
N LEU A 257 1.78 13.04 2.73
CA LEU A 257 1.34 11.68 2.41
C LEU A 257 2.40 10.91 1.62
N LEU A 258 2.90 11.48 0.53
CA LEU A 258 3.91 10.84 -0.32
C LEU A 258 5.23 10.61 0.43
N LYS A 259 5.62 11.53 1.32
CA LYS A 259 6.76 11.33 2.22
C LYS A 259 6.54 10.11 3.13
N SER A 260 5.39 9.99 3.78
CA SER A 260 5.07 8.82 4.62
C SER A 260 5.09 7.51 3.84
N VAL A 261 4.62 7.52 2.58
CA VAL A 261 4.71 6.36 1.68
C VAL A 261 6.17 5.98 1.44
N VAL A 262 7.00 6.94 1.04
CA VAL A 262 8.43 6.73 0.78
C VAL A 262 9.16 6.21 2.02
N ASP A 263 8.89 6.78 3.20
CA ASP A 263 9.53 6.36 4.44
C ASP A 263 9.14 4.92 4.80
N LYS A 264 7.87 4.54 4.62
CA LYS A 264 7.39 3.16 4.81
C LYS A 264 8.04 2.19 3.81
N MET A 265 8.21 2.59 2.55
CA MET A 265 8.92 1.78 1.56
C MET A 265 10.37 1.49 1.98
N LYS A 266 11.10 2.52 2.42
CA LYS A 266 12.48 2.37 2.89
C LYS A 266 12.57 1.41 4.08
N VAL A 267 11.68 1.57 5.06
CA VAL A 267 11.60 0.66 6.23
C VAL A 267 11.35 -0.78 5.80
N ALA A 268 10.46 -1.01 4.82
CA ALA A 268 10.16 -2.36 4.33
C ALA A 268 11.36 -2.98 3.59
N VAL A 269 12.05 -2.21 2.73
CA VAL A 269 13.26 -2.70 2.05
C VAL A 269 14.35 -3.08 3.06
N GLU A 270 14.53 -2.29 4.11
CA GLU A 270 15.56 -2.51 5.13
C GLU A 270 15.25 -3.70 6.04
N ASN A 271 13.98 -3.85 6.47
CA ASN A 271 13.63 -4.73 7.58
C ASN A 271 12.83 -5.97 7.16
N ASP A 272 12.25 -6.00 5.96
CA ASP A 272 11.36 -7.09 5.52
C ASP A 272 11.94 -7.93 4.37
N VAL A 273 13.12 -7.56 3.86
CA VAL A 273 13.80 -8.30 2.78
C VAL A 273 14.94 -9.13 3.34
N TYR A 274 14.83 -10.44 3.16
CA TYR A 274 15.86 -11.38 3.56
C TYR A 274 16.05 -12.45 2.49
N ILE A 275 17.16 -12.38 1.75
CA ILE A 275 17.57 -13.44 0.82
C ILE A 275 18.86 -14.07 1.35
N PRO A 276 18.81 -15.32 1.85
CA PRO A 276 20.00 -15.97 2.38
C PRO A 276 21.00 -16.30 1.26
N ILE A 277 22.29 -16.12 1.55
CA ILE A 277 23.38 -16.54 0.66
C ILE A 277 23.86 -17.92 1.11
N TYR A 278 23.71 -18.91 0.24
CA TYR A 278 24.17 -20.27 0.50
C TYR A 278 25.33 -20.67 -0.43
N PRO A 279 26.28 -21.49 0.02
CA PRO A 279 27.23 -22.13 -0.86
C PRO A 279 26.51 -22.98 -1.91
N ARG A 280 27.06 -23.06 -3.14
CA ARG A 280 26.46 -23.81 -4.26
C ARG A 280 26.08 -25.25 -3.91
N GLN A 281 26.89 -25.90 -3.06
CA GLN A 281 26.64 -27.27 -2.59
C GLN A 281 25.30 -27.38 -1.83
N ARG A 282 25.01 -26.42 -0.95
CA ARG A 282 23.78 -26.36 -0.15
C ARG A 282 22.55 -25.98 -0.98
N MET A 283 22.76 -25.30 -2.11
CA MET A 283 21.67 -24.97 -3.04
C MET A 283 21.13 -26.19 -3.79
N SER A 284 21.82 -27.33 -3.75
CA SER A 284 21.27 -28.59 -4.28
C SER A 284 20.20 -29.21 -3.36
N GLU A 285 20.16 -28.81 -2.08
CA GLU A 285 19.14 -29.27 -1.14
C GLU A 285 17.79 -28.63 -1.46
N ALA A 286 16.79 -29.46 -1.81
CA ALA A 286 15.49 -28.99 -2.27
C ALA A 286 14.80 -27.99 -1.31
N LYS A 287 14.88 -28.25 0.01
CA LYS A 287 14.28 -27.37 1.03
C LYS A 287 14.99 -26.00 1.10
N VAL A 288 16.31 -25.98 0.97
CA VAL A 288 17.12 -24.76 1.00
C VAL A 288 16.85 -23.93 -0.26
N ASN A 289 16.84 -24.57 -1.43
CA ASN A 289 16.53 -23.89 -2.69
C ASN A 289 15.10 -23.35 -2.72
N ALA A 290 14.12 -24.11 -2.24
CA ALA A 290 12.72 -23.66 -2.16
C ALA A 290 12.58 -22.42 -1.26
N PHE A 291 13.25 -22.39 -0.10
CA PHE A 291 13.26 -21.21 0.75
C PHE A 291 13.92 -20.00 0.08
N PHE A 292 15.10 -20.19 -0.51
CA PHE A 292 15.79 -19.14 -1.27
C PHE A 292 14.94 -18.54 -2.38
N LEU A 293 14.32 -19.39 -3.21
CA LEU A 293 13.42 -18.96 -4.29
C LEU A 293 12.20 -18.22 -3.76
N ARG A 294 11.59 -18.71 -2.67
CA ARG A 294 10.47 -18.01 -2.01
C ARG A 294 10.88 -16.61 -1.56
N GLN A 295 12.06 -16.44 -0.98
CA GLN A 295 12.56 -15.13 -0.58
C GLN A 295 12.82 -14.20 -1.77
N CYS A 296 13.32 -14.73 -2.89
CA CYS A 296 13.44 -13.97 -4.13
C CYS A 296 12.07 -13.51 -4.65
N SER A 297 11.05 -14.38 -4.58
CA SER A 297 9.68 -14.04 -4.94
C SER A 297 9.10 -12.95 -4.03
N VAL A 298 9.30 -13.05 -2.71
CA VAL A 298 8.86 -12.00 -1.75
C VAL A 298 9.52 -10.66 -2.06
N ALA A 299 10.83 -10.64 -2.31
CA ALA A 299 11.55 -9.42 -2.69
C ALA A 299 11.05 -8.87 -4.04
N THR A 300 10.77 -9.73 -5.02
CA THR A 300 10.20 -9.31 -6.31
C THR A 300 8.76 -8.81 -6.19
N LYS A 301 7.97 -9.36 -5.26
CA LYS A 301 6.65 -8.84 -4.90
C LYS A 301 6.75 -7.44 -4.31
N LEU A 302 7.69 -7.22 -3.39
CA LEU A 302 7.95 -5.89 -2.86
C LEU A 302 8.36 -4.95 -4.00
N LEU A 303 9.29 -5.34 -4.87
CA LEU A 303 9.68 -4.56 -6.05
C LEU A 303 8.44 -4.13 -6.86
N SER A 304 7.57 -5.08 -7.22
CA SER A 304 6.33 -4.80 -7.95
C SER A 304 5.44 -3.81 -7.22
N ASN A 305 5.31 -3.93 -5.90
CA ASN A 305 4.52 -2.99 -5.09
C ASN A 305 5.14 -1.60 -5.05
N LEU A 306 6.47 -1.48 -4.95
CA LEU A 306 7.18 -0.21 -4.96
C LEU A 306 6.98 0.51 -6.30
N VAL A 307 7.29 -0.17 -7.41
CA VAL A 307 7.26 0.46 -8.74
C VAL A 307 5.86 0.81 -9.26
N ARG A 308 4.79 0.35 -8.61
CA ARG A 308 3.41 0.79 -8.88
C ARG A 308 3.20 2.29 -8.63
N TRP A 309 4.08 2.92 -7.87
CA TRP A 309 4.03 4.34 -7.60
C TRP A 309 4.68 5.20 -8.69
N GLN A 310 5.16 4.58 -9.77
CA GLN A 310 5.64 5.27 -10.96
C GLN A 310 4.54 6.18 -11.52
N GLY A 311 4.89 7.43 -11.83
CA GLY A 311 3.94 8.46 -12.25
C GLY A 311 3.30 9.27 -11.12
N ILE A 312 3.47 8.85 -9.85
CA ILE A 312 3.07 9.61 -8.67
C ILE A 312 4.30 10.10 -7.90
N ILE A 313 5.25 9.20 -7.64
CA ILE A 313 6.55 9.49 -7.02
C ILE A 313 7.57 9.74 -8.14
N SER A 314 8.51 10.67 -7.92
CA SER A 314 9.57 10.94 -8.90
C SER A 314 10.41 9.70 -9.18
N ASP A 315 10.74 9.49 -10.45
CA ASP A 315 11.51 8.33 -10.89
C ASP A 315 12.91 8.28 -10.25
N ASP A 316 13.53 9.43 -9.95
CA ASP A 316 14.81 9.49 -9.23
C ASP A 316 14.71 8.85 -7.83
N LEU A 317 13.74 9.28 -7.02
CA LEU A 317 13.56 8.74 -5.67
C LEU A 317 13.07 7.29 -5.70
N LEU A 318 12.16 6.97 -6.62
CA LEU A 318 11.60 5.63 -6.75
C LEU A 318 12.66 4.63 -7.21
N SER A 319 13.52 5.00 -8.16
CA SER A 319 14.61 4.15 -8.65
C SER A 319 15.68 3.90 -7.58
N GLN A 320 16.03 4.89 -6.76
CA GLN A 320 16.95 4.69 -5.63
C GLN A 320 16.44 3.61 -4.64
N ILE A 321 15.14 3.60 -4.35
CA ILE A 321 14.58 2.63 -3.39
C ILE A 321 14.35 1.27 -4.05
N ALA A 322 13.71 1.24 -5.21
CA ALA A 322 13.31 0.01 -5.89
C ALA A 322 14.49 -0.67 -6.60
N LEU A 323 15.37 0.10 -7.24
CA LEU A 323 16.44 -0.44 -8.08
C LEU A 323 17.78 -0.57 -7.34
N ASP A 324 18.22 0.46 -6.60
CA ASP A 324 19.50 0.36 -5.88
C ASP A 324 19.33 -0.46 -4.59
N ALA A 325 18.48 0.01 -3.68
CA ALA A 325 18.38 -0.56 -2.34
C ALA A 325 17.76 -1.96 -2.31
N LEU A 326 16.92 -2.31 -3.31
CA LEU A 326 16.24 -3.60 -3.38
C LEU A 326 16.77 -4.50 -4.51
N LEU A 327 16.55 -4.13 -5.78
CA LEU A 327 16.89 -4.99 -6.91
C LEU A 327 18.39 -5.30 -6.97
N THR A 328 19.24 -4.27 -7.01
CA THR A 328 20.69 -4.42 -7.16
C THR A 328 21.29 -5.08 -5.93
N ARG A 329 20.92 -4.62 -4.73
CA ARG A 329 21.47 -5.14 -3.47
C ARG A 329 21.11 -6.60 -3.20
N TYR A 330 19.89 -7.03 -3.51
CA TYR A 330 19.41 -8.36 -3.13
C TYR A 330 19.18 -9.29 -4.33
N LEU A 331 18.37 -8.87 -5.30
CA LEU A 331 17.90 -9.75 -6.38
C LEU A 331 18.98 -10.01 -7.44
N VAL A 332 19.78 -9.01 -7.81
CA VAL A 332 20.92 -9.22 -8.73
C VAL A 332 21.97 -10.13 -8.09
N MET A 333 22.22 -10.00 -6.78
CA MET A 333 23.11 -10.92 -6.07
C MET A 333 22.56 -12.36 -6.08
N ALA A 334 21.26 -12.52 -5.86
CA ALA A 334 20.58 -13.82 -5.91
C ALA A 334 20.71 -14.48 -7.29
N MET A 335 20.58 -13.71 -8.37
CA MET A 335 20.78 -14.19 -9.75
C MET A 335 22.21 -14.69 -9.96
N ARG A 336 23.23 -13.92 -9.52
CA ARG A 336 24.65 -14.30 -9.65
C ARG A 336 25.02 -15.58 -8.91
N SER A 337 24.36 -15.85 -7.78
CA SER A 337 24.58 -17.07 -7.01
C SER A 337 23.84 -18.30 -7.55
N SER A 338 22.94 -18.10 -8.53
CA SER A 338 22.06 -19.16 -9.05
C SER A 338 22.64 -19.84 -10.31
N PRO A 339 22.27 -21.11 -10.59
CA PRO A 339 22.54 -21.74 -11.89
C PRO A 339 21.87 -20.96 -13.05
N PRO A 340 22.40 -21.04 -14.30
CA PRO A 340 21.96 -20.21 -15.42
C PRO A 340 20.44 -20.22 -15.67
N LEU A 341 19.81 -21.39 -15.73
CA LEU A 341 18.36 -21.51 -15.94
C LEU A 341 17.54 -20.87 -14.80
N GLN A 342 17.98 -21.04 -13.56
CA GLN A 342 17.32 -20.45 -12.39
C GLN A 342 17.50 -18.93 -12.37
N ALA A 343 18.72 -18.44 -12.66
CA ALA A 343 19.00 -17.02 -12.81
C ALA A 343 18.14 -16.39 -13.91
N ALA A 344 17.95 -17.06 -15.04
CA ALA A 344 17.09 -16.62 -16.13
C ALA A 344 15.61 -16.50 -15.69
N ASN A 345 15.09 -17.47 -14.94
CA ASN A 345 13.73 -17.42 -14.40
C ASN A 345 13.55 -16.28 -13.39
N LEU A 346 14.53 -16.04 -12.50
CA LEU A 346 14.52 -14.90 -11.59
C LEU A 346 14.57 -13.56 -12.35
N CYS A 347 15.42 -13.47 -13.37
CA CYS A 347 15.54 -12.29 -14.21
C CYS A 347 14.21 -11.99 -14.94
N GLN A 348 13.55 -13.02 -15.47
CA GLN A 348 12.22 -12.89 -16.09
C GLN A 348 11.16 -12.42 -15.07
N MET A 349 11.17 -12.99 -13.86
CA MET A 349 10.24 -12.59 -12.80
C MET A 349 10.40 -11.12 -12.44
N VAL A 350 11.64 -10.65 -12.26
CA VAL A 350 11.97 -9.24 -12.01
C VAL A 350 11.56 -8.36 -13.19
N GLY A 351 11.91 -8.74 -14.42
CA GLY A 351 11.55 -7.97 -15.62
C GLY A 351 10.04 -7.80 -15.78
N SER A 352 9.26 -8.82 -15.38
CA SER A 352 7.79 -8.74 -15.40
C SER A 352 7.19 -7.80 -14.35
N ALA A 353 7.94 -7.53 -13.27
CA ALA A 353 7.52 -6.63 -12.20
C ALA A 353 7.80 -5.15 -12.51
N LEU A 354 8.79 -4.87 -13.36
CA LEU A 354 9.25 -3.51 -13.66
C LEU A 354 8.27 -2.74 -14.56
N PRO A 355 8.17 -1.40 -14.43
CA PRO A 355 7.42 -0.57 -15.36
C PRO A 355 7.97 -0.73 -16.78
N ARG A 356 7.07 -0.91 -17.75
CA ARG A 356 7.47 -1.12 -19.17
C ARG A 356 8.30 0.05 -19.72
N VAL A 357 8.01 1.28 -19.28
CA VAL A 357 8.75 2.48 -19.69
C VAL A 357 10.23 2.42 -19.27
N TRP A 358 10.54 1.79 -18.14
CA TRP A 358 11.92 1.60 -17.69
C TRP A 358 12.66 0.49 -18.44
N LEU A 359 11.98 -0.28 -19.30
CA LEU A 359 12.59 -1.28 -20.18
C LEU A 359 12.70 -0.78 -21.62
N GLN A 360 12.50 0.51 -21.86
CA GLN A 360 12.71 1.13 -23.17
C GLN A 360 14.15 1.64 -23.29
N VAL A 361 14.69 1.52 -24.50
CA VAL A 361 16.03 1.99 -24.86
C VAL A 361 16.16 3.49 -24.59
N CYS A 362 17.27 3.92 -23.98
CA CYS A 362 17.58 5.32 -23.63
C CYS A 362 16.66 6.01 -22.61
N VAL A 363 15.62 5.35 -22.10
CA VAL A 363 14.67 5.91 -21.12
C VAL A 363 14.76 5.21 -19.76
N HIS A 364 15.52 4.13 -19.67
CA HIS A 364 15.67 3.39 -18.42
C HIS A 364 16.48 4.19 -17.37
N PRO A 365 16.11 4.12 -16.07
CA PRO A 365 16.91 4.70 -15.00
C PRO A 365 18.34 4.12 -15.02
N PRO A 366 19.39 4.92 -14.70
CA PRO A 366 20.77 4.41 -14.65
C PRO A 366 20.94 3.31 -13.60
N GLN A 367 20.15 3.33 -12.53
CA GLN A 367 20.10 2.31 -11.49
C GLN A 367 19.68 0.92 -12.03
N LEU A 368 19.09 0.84 -13.23
CA LEU A 368 18.71 -0.43 -13.85
C LEU A 368 19.89 -1.14 -14.53
N THR A 369 20.98 -0.42 -14.83
CA THR A 369 22.13 -0.97 -15.57
C THR A 369 22.74 -2.24 -14.96
N PRO A 370 22.91 -2.39 -13.62
CA PRO A 370 23.41 -3.63 -13.04
C PRO A 370 22.55 -4.85 -13.37
N PHE A 371 21.22 -4.68 -13.37
CA PHE A 371 20.28 -5.74 -13.74
C PHE A 371 20.35 -6.07 -15.23
N LEU A 372 20.40 -5.06 -16.09
CA LEU A 372 20.53 -5.25 -17.54
C LEU A 372 21.83 -5.97 -17.93
N ASN A 373 22.94 -5.62 -17.27
CA ASN A 373 24.23 -6.30 -17.46
C ASN A 373 24.18 -7.75 -16.96
N GLU A 374 23.51 -8.01 -15.85
CA GLU A 374 23.30 -9.37 -15.36
C GLU A 374 22.45 -10.20 -16.34
N ALA A 375 21.38 -9.63 -16.89
CA ALA A 375 20.56 -10.28 -17.92
C ALA A 375 21.39 -10.68 -19.16
N LYS A 376 22.29 -9.79 -19.63
CA LYS A 376 23.26 -10.11 -20.70
C LYS A 376 24.20 -11.25 -20.32
N SER A 377 24.71 -11.23 -19.08
CA SER A 377 25.62 -12.27 -18.58
C SER A 377 24.94 -13.64 -18.55
N ILE A 378 23.71 -13.70 -18.02
CA ILE A 378 22.91 -14.93 -17.97
C ILE A 378 22.63 -15.44 -19.39
N ALA A 379 22.22 -14.56 -20.30
CA ALA A 379 21.93 -14.94 -21.69
C ALA A 379 23.13 -15.60 -22.40
N LYS A 380 24.37 -15.17 -22.09
CA LYS A 380 25.59 -15.79 -22.63
C LYS A 380 25.93 -17.15 -22.02
N GLN A 381 25.39 -17.46 -20.85
CA GLN A 381 25.62 -18.72 -20.14
C GLN A 381 24.58 -19.80 -20.47
N LEU A 382 23.47 -19.42 -21.11
CA LEU A 382 22.42 -20.35 -21.53
C LEU A 382 22.84 -21.10 -22.80
N ASP A 383 22.54 -22.39 -22.81
CA ASP A 383 22.83 -23.32 -23.90
C ASP A 383 21.62 -23.46 -24.84
N PHE A 384 21.80 -23.08 -26.11
CA PHE A 384 20.75 -23.13 -27.13
C PHE A 384 20.32 -24.55 -27.48
N ASP A 385 21.16 -25.54 -27.24
CA ASP A 385 20.87 -26.94 -27.57
C ASP A 385 19.93 -27.59 -26.55
N LYS A 386 19.73 -26.95 -25.38
CA LYS A 386 18.80 -27.42 -24.35
C LYS A 386 17.45 -26.70 -24.48
N PRO A 387 16.33 -27.43 -24.68
CA PRO A 387 15.01 -26.82 -24.90
C PRO A 387 14.60 -25.83 -23.80
N LEU A 388 14.81 -26.17 -22.52
CA LEU A 388 14.43 -25.31 -21.39
C LEU A 388 15.23 -24.01 -21.31
N GLU A 389 16.51 -24.05 -21.69
CA GLU A 389 17.39 -22.88 -21.67
C GLU A 389 17.13 -21.98 -22.88
N ARG A 390 16.81 -22.57 -24.04
CA ARG A 390 16.31 -21.85 -25.22
C ARG A 390 15.01 -21.09 -24.93
N ASP A 391 14.02 -21.75 -24.34
CA ASP A 391 12.75 -21.12 -23.95
C ASP A 391 12.97 -19.99 -22.93
N ALA A 392 13.91 -20.17 -22.01
CA ALA A 392 14.27 -19.12 -21.05
C ALA A 392 14.88 -17.90 -21.74
N LEU A 393 15.76 -18.12 -22.73
CA LEU A 393 16.36 -17.04 -23.51
C LEU A 393 15.31 -16.26 -24.32
N GLU A 394 14.35 -16.95 -24.93
CA GLU A 394 13.23 -16.31 -25.64
C GLU A 394 12.44 -15.39 -24.71
N ARG A 395 12.16 -15.84 -23.48
CA ARG A 395 11.47 -15.02 -22.47
C ARG A 395 12.29 -13.80 -22.01
N LEU A 396 13.62 -13.88 -22.03
CA LEU A 396 14.51 -12.76 -21.69
C LEU A 396 14.62 -11.71 -22.80
N SER A 397 14.20 -12.03 -24.03
CA SER A 397 14.38 -11.14 -25.19
C SER A 397 13.83 -9.73 -24.99
N SER A 398 12.70 -9.55 -24.29
CA SER A 398 12.12 -8.24 -24.01
C SER A 398 13.00 -7.38 -23.11
N ILE A 399 13.65 -7.99 -22.11
CA ILE A 399 14.58 -7.33 -21.20
C ILE A 399 15.89 -7.01 -21.93
N LEU A 400 16.37 -7.94 -22.76
CA LEU A 400 17.61 -7.77 -23.53
C LEU A 400 17.49 -6.64 -24.57
N LYS A 401 16.30 -6.40 -25.14
CA LYS A 401 16.04 -5.24 -26.01
C LYS A 401 16.22 -3.90 -25.29
N ALA A 402 16.04 -3.84 -23.97
CA ALA A 402 16.27 -2.61 -23.19
C ALA A 402 17.76 -2.25 -23.09
N THR A 403 18.65 -3.15 -23.53
CA THR A 403 20.10 -3.05 -23.31
C THR A 403 20.91 -2.71 -24.56
N THR A 404 20.25 -2.64 -25.70
CA THR A 404 20.72 -2.18 -27.00
C THR A 404 20.29 -0.74 -27.17
#